data_AF-A0A366L193-F1
#
_entry.id   AF-A0A366L193-F1
#
_cell.length_a   1.000
_cell.length_b   1.000
_cell.length_c   1.000
_cell.angle_alpha   90.00
_cell.angle_beta   90.00
_cell.angle_gamma   90.00
#
_symmetry.space_group_name_H-M   'P 1'
#
loop_
_entity.id
_entity.type
_entity.pdbx_description
1 polymer ?
#
loop_
_entity_poly.entity_id
_entity_poly.type
_entity_poly.pdbx_seq_one_letter_code
_entity_poly.pdbx_strand_id
1 'polypeptide(L)' 'MTIQEIQQLEDFFKQAGKQQVPIYLNEATVITDYEHFLESHLTPLKLNPEAKVNIPILHRLKMLKLLIESNA' A
#
# COMPACT_ATOMS: atom_id res chain seq x y z
N MET A 1 -12.81 4.01 6.71
CA MET A 1 -11.41 4.44 6.95
C MET A 1 -11.41 5.94 6.85
N THR A 2 -10.74 6.62 7.77
CA THR A 2 -10.68 8.09 7.77
C THR A 2 -9.58 8.57 6.82
N ILE A 3 -9.66 9.82 6.39
CA ILE A 3 -8.59 10.48 5.62
C ILE A 3 -7.26 10.43 6.41
N GLN A 4 -7.33 10.48 7.74
CA GLN A 4 -6.16 10.41 8.61
C GLN A 4 -5.43 9.06 8.51
N GLU A 5 -6.16 7.93 8.46
CA GLU A 5 -5.56 6.61 8.30
C GLU A 5 -4.85 6.45 6.93
N ILE A 6 -5.40 7.06 5.88
CA ILE A 6 -4.78 7.08 4.54
C ILE A 6 -3.50 7.90 4.56
N GLN A 7 -3.52 9.06 5.22
CA GLN A 7 -2.34 9.90 5.38
C GLN A 7 -1.22 9.16 6.12
N GLN A 8 -1.55 8.45 7.20
CA GLN A 8 -0.58 7.63 7.95
C GLN A 8 0.08 6.54 7.09
N LEU A 9 -0.69 5.90 6.20
CA LEU A 9 -0.13 4.93 5.24
C LEU A 9 0.81 5.61 4.24
N GLU A 10 0.41 6.75 3.70
CA GLU A 10 1.24 7.50 2.74
C GLU A 10 2.56 7.96 3.38
N ASP A 11 2.50 8.48 4.61
CA ASP A 11 3.68 8.92 5.35
C ASP A 11 4.60 7.74 5.69
N PHE A 12 4.03 6.60 6.09
CA PHE A 12 4.80 5.38 6.31
C PHE A 12 5.59 4.97 5.06
N PHE A 13 4.95 4.88 3.89
CA PHE A 13 5.64 4.45 2.66
C PHE A 13 6.69 5.47 2.18
N LYS A 14 6.48 6.77 2.44
CA LYS A 14 7.50 7.80 2.19
C LYS A 14 8.72 7.61 3.09
N GLN A 15 8.52 7.35 4.38
CA GLN A 15 9.60 7.16 5.35
C GLN A 15 10.36 5.84 5.15
N ALA A 16 9.65 4.75 4.82
CA ALA A 16 10.24 3.45 4.53
C ALA A 16 11.14 3.45 3.30
N GLY A 17 10.97 4.43 2.40
CA GLY A 17 11.72 4.53 1.16
C GLY A 17 11.33 3.44 0.15
N LYS A 18 12.04 3.45 -0.99
CA LYS A 18 11.81 2.51 -2.08
C LYS A 18 12.30 1.12 -1.70
N GLN A 19 11.42 0.14 -1.85
CA GLN A 19 11.73 -1.26 -1.57
C GLN A 19 12.33 -1.95 -2.80
N GLN A 20 13.14 -2.99 -2.59
CA GLN A 20 13.64 -3.82 -3.69
C GLN A 20 12.50 -4.68 -4.26
N VAL A 21 12.46 -4.79 -5.58
CA VAL A 21 11.49 -5.60 -6.34
C VAL A 21 12.21 -6.79 -7.00
N PRO A 22 11.54 -7.94 -7.20
CA PRO A 22 10.12 -8.21 -6.96
C PRO A 22 9.77 -8.43 -5.48
N ILE A 23 8.60 -7.95 -5.06
CA ILE A 23 8.04 -8.22 -3.73
C ILE A 23 6.89 -9.21 -3.88
N TYR A 24 7.02 -10.37 -3.27
CA TYR A 24 5.95 -11.37 -3.23
C TYR A 24 5.01 -11.02 -2.07
N LEU A 25 3.94 -10.29 -2.37
CA LEU A 25 2.99 -9.83 -1.37
C LEU A 25 2.15 -11.00 -0.83
N ASN A 26 1.81 -11.94 -1.70
CA ASN A 26 1.19 -13.24 -1.41
C ASN A 26 1.39 -14.19 -2.60
N GLU A 27 0.86 -15.42 -2.50
CA GLU A 27 0.97 -16.45 -3.54
C GLU A 27 0.47 -16.00 -4.93
N ALA A 28 -0.45 -15.02 -4.99
CA ALA A 28 -1.08 -14.56 -6.23
C ALA A 28 -0.67 -13.14 -6.64
N THR A 29 0.15 -12.43 -5.84
CA THR A 29 0.46 -11.01 -6.06
C THR A 29 1.96 -10.76 -5.95
N VAL A 30 2.56 -10.36 -7.07
CA VAL A 30 3.96 -9.92 -7.14
C VAL A 30 3.99 -8.46 -7.53
N ILE A 31 4.67 -7.64 -6.73
CA ILE A 31 4.92 -6.24 -7.02
C ILE A 31 6.24 -6.15 -7.77
N THR A 32 6.17 -5.81 -9.06
CA THR A 32 7.34 -5.60 -9.93
C THR A 32 7.66 -4.13 -10.14
N ASP A 33 6.71 -3.24 -9.88
CA ASP A 33 6.87 -1.79 -9.91
C ASP A 33 6.30 -1.20 -8.63
N TYR A 34 7.19 -0.79 -7.72
CA TYR A 34 6.84 -0.30 -6.40
C TYR A 34 6.10 1.05 -6.44
N GLU A 35 6.54 1.97 -7.30
CA GLU A 35 5.96 3.31 -7.39
C GLU A 35 4.57 3.25 -8.01
N HIS A 36 4.42 2.51 -9.12
CA HIS A 36 3.12 2.29 -9.74
C HIS A 36 2.14 1.58 -8.81
N PHE A 37 2.60 0.60 -8.03
CA PHE A 37 1.77 -0.08 -7.03
C PHE A 37 1.23 0.91 -5.99
N LEU A 38 2.10 1.74 -5.39
CA LEU A 38 1.67 2.72 -4.39
C LEU A 38 0.72 3.75 -4.98
N GLU A 39 1.00 4.28 -6.18
CA GLU A 39 0.15 5.27 -6.84
C GLU A 39 -1.24 4.70 -7.15
N SER A 40 -1.30 3.52 -7.79
CA SER A 40 -2.55 2.86 -8.17
C SER A 40 -3.42 2.47 -6.96
N HIS A 41 -2.81 2.27 -5.78
CA HIS A 41 -3.52 1.91 -4.57
C HIS A 41 -3.90 3.13 -3.71
N LEU A 42 -3.03 4.15 -3.58
CA LEU A 42 -3.31 5.34 -2.76
C LEU A 42 -4.24 6.34 -3.46
N THR A 43 -4.18 6.45 -4.79
CA THR A 43 -5.05 7.39 -5.55
C THR A 43 -6.54 7.14 -5.33
N PRO A 44 -7.09 5.92 -5.54
CA PRO A 44 -8.52 5.68 -5.33
C PRO A 44 -8.95 5.84 -3.86
N LEU A 45 -8.04 5.59 -2.91
CA LEU A 45 -8.29 5.83 -1.48
C LEU A 45 -8.46 7.31 -1.16
N LYS A 46 -7.65 8.17 -1.76
CA LYS A 46 -7.73 9.63 -1.58
C LYS A 46 -8.97 10.24 -2.25
N LEU A 47 -9.40 9.69 -3.40
CA LEU A 47 -10.55 10.20 -4.14
C LEU A 47 -11.89 9.83 -3.49
N ASN A 48 -12.03 8.60 -3.01
CA ASN A 48 -13.27 8.13 -2.38
C ASN A 48 -12.98 7.12 -1.25
N PRO A 49 -12.60 7.59 -0.05
CA PRO A 49 -12.11 6.74 1.03
C PRO A 49 -13.13 5.73 1.57
N GLU A 50 -14.43 6.01 1.37
CA GLU A 50 -15.52 5.18 1.88
C GLU A 50 -16.01 4.12 0.86
N ALA A 51 -15.48 4.15 -0.37
CA ALA A 51 -15.89 3.21 -1.41
C ALA A 51 -15.55 1.77 -1.01
N LYS A 52 -16.55 0.88 -0.98
CA LYS A 52 -16.35 -0.54 -0.64
C LYS A 52 -15.35 -1.26 -1.55
N VAL A 53 -15.22 -0.81 -2.81
CA VAL A 53 -14.24 -1.33 -3.77
C VAL A 53 -12.79 -1.15 -3.29
N ASN A 54 -12.54 -0.25 -2.35
CA ASN A 54 -11.22 0.01 -1.79
C ASN A 54 -10.77 -0.98 -0.71
N ILE A 55 -11.66 -1.86 -0.22
CA ILE A 55 -11.31 -2.88 0.79
C ILE A 55 -10.09 -3.74 0.36
N PRO A 56 -10.07 -4.37 -0.83
CA PRO A 56 -8.91 -5.15 -1.28
C PRO A 56 -7.65 -4.31 -1.48
N ILE A 57 -7.79 -3.04 -1.87
CA ILE A 57 -6.68 -2.10 -2.04
C ILE A 57 -6.01 -1.84 -0.69
N LEU A 58 -6.81 -1.54 0.33
CA LEU A 58 -6.32 -1.32 1.69
C LEU A 58 -5.64 -2.57 2.25
N HIS A 59 -6.24 -3.74 2.03
CA HIS A 59 -5.66 -5.01 2.48
C HIS A 59 -4.23 -5.18 1.94
N ARG A 60 -4.03 -4.96 0.64
CA ARG A 60 -2.70 -5.06 0.00
C ARG A 60 -1.70 -4.05 0.53
N LEU A 61 -2.11 -2.80 0.77
CA LEU A 61 -1.23 -1.80 1.40
C LEU A 61 -0.83 -2.22 2.82
N LYS A 62 -1.77 -2.71 3.63
CA LYS A 62 -1.46 -3.19 4.99
C LYS A 62 -0.53 -4.40 4.99
N MET A 63 -0.70 -5.32 4.04
CA MET A 63 0.23 -6.45 3.85
C MET A 63 1.63 -5.97 3.50
N LEU A 64 1.75 -5.01 2.57
CA LEU A 64 3.05 -4.48 2.16
C LEU A 64 3.73 -3.77 3.33
N LYS A 65 2.97 -2.97 4.09
CA LYS A 65 3.46 -2.33 5.32
C LYS A 65 4.01 -3.36 6.31
N LEU A 66 3.26 -4.43 6.58
CA LEU A 66 3.70 -5.49 7.50
C LEU A 66 4.98 -6.17 7.02
N LEU A 67 5.12 -6.45 5.71
CA LEU A 67 6.33 -7.03 5.14
C LEU A 67 7.54 -6.11 5.31
N ILE A 68 7.38 -4.82 5.06
CA ILE A 68 8.45 -3.82 5.25
C ILE A 68 8.87 -3.77 6.73
N GLU A 69 7.90 -3.69 7.64
CA GLU A 69 8.18 -3.65 9.10
C GLU A 69 8.84 -4.94 9.61
N SER A 70 8.54 -6.08 9.01
CA SER A 70 9.11 -7.38 9.40
C SER A 70 10.55 -7.58 8.89
N ASN A 71 10.98 -6.78 7.92
CA ASN A 71 12.30 -6.87 7.28
C ASN A 71 13.22 -5.68 7.65
N ALA A 72 12.77 -4.79 8.53
CA ALA A 72 13.48 -3.58 8.97
C ALA A 72 14.50 -3.86 10.09
#